data_AF-A0A327X2B2-F1
#
_entry.id   AF-A0A327X2B2-F1
#
_cell.length_a   1.000
_cell.length_b   1.000
_cell.length_c   1.000
_cell.angle_alpha   90.00
_cell.angle_beta   90.00
_cell.angle_gamma   90.00
#
_symmetry.space_group_name_H-M   'P 1'
#
loop_
_entity.id
_entity.type
_entity.pdbx_description
1 polymer ?
#
loop_
_entity_poly.entity_id
_entity_poly.type
_entity_poly.pdbx_seq_one_letter_code
_entity_poly.pdbx_strand_id
1 'polypeptide(L)'
;MTIKQSMINIALATGVFGAAVAFSAQANITEASLQGPQNFGFTHIEKIEYEGRGRIEVDGWGEDGWYLEVEFDGNDVLEEKRQRTVVQPWGLTFEQVNQILALAQEEGFARVDEIEIEQDGRIEVEGRDANDRKVEINIRVQSLN
;
A
#
# COMPACT_ATOMS: atom_id res chain seq x y z
N MET A 1 37.57 43.32 51.25
CA MET A 1 36.80 44.01 50.19
C MET A 1 36.65 43.05 49.02
N THR A 2 35.41 42.76 48.64
CA THR A 2 34.91 42.01 47.46
C THR A 2 35.10 40.47 47.41
N ILE A 3 34.00 39.76 47.64
CA ILE A 3 33.72 38.36 47.29
C ILE A 3 33.38 38.29 45.80
N LYS A 4 33.80 37.24 45.07
CA LYS A 4 32.99 36.70 43.95
C LYS A 4 33.42 35.29 43.49
N GLN A 5 32.57 34.34 43.88
CA GLN A 5 31.98 33.22 43.12
C GLN A 5 32.87 32.09 42.55
N SER A 6 32.67 30.91 43.16
CA SER A 6 32.87 29.55 42.66
C SER A 6 32.22 29.29 41.31
N MET A 7 32.76 28.37 40.50
CA MET A 7 31.97 27.34 39.83
C MET A 7 32.77 26.03 39.67
N ILE A 8 32.23 24.97 40.26
CA ILE A 8 32.50 23.56 39.98
C ILE A 8 31.90 23.26 38.60
N ASN A 9 32.68 22.71 37.68
CA ASN A 9 32.15 22.13 36.46
C ASN A 9 32.13 20.61 36.61
N ILE A 10 30.98 20.08 37.02
CA ILE A 10 30.57 18.71 36.72
C ILE A 10 29.52 18.82 35.62
N ALA A 11 29.77 18.18 34.49
CA ALA A 11 28.71 17.67 33.63
C ALA A 11 29.24 16.46 32.84
N LEU A 12 28.86 15.27 33.29
CA LEU A 12 28.78 14.07 32.47
C LEU A 12 27.62 14.25 31.49
N ALA A 13 27.84 13.91 30.22
CA ALA A 13 26.79 13.40 29.34
C ALA A 13 27.43 12.56 28.21
N THR A 14 27.45 11.25 28.43
CA THR A 14 27.44 10.25 27.36
C THR A 14 26.24 10.50 26.44
N GLY A 15 26.48 10.90 25.21
CA GLY A 15 25.47 10.87 24.16
C GLY A 15 25.61 9.58 23.35
N VAL A 16 24.73 8.61 23.60
CA VAL A 16 24.50 7.51 22.65
C VAL A 16 23.10 7.71 22.05
N PHE A 17 23.01 7.39 20.76
CA PHE A 17 21.82 7.22 19.93
C PHE A 17 21.16 8.51 19.41
N GLY A 18 21.47 8.82 18.16
CA GLY A 18 20.45 9.18 17.19
C GLY A 18 20.38 8.07 16.15
N ALA A 19 19.74 6.94 16.46
CA ALA A 19 19.13 6.20 15.38
C ALA A 19 18.11 7.17 14.79
N ALA A 20 18.27 7.55 13.52
CA ALA A 20 17.15 8.07 12.78
C ALA A 20 16.15 6.93 12.69
N VAL A 21 15.25 6.84 13.69
CA VAL A 21 13.92 6.35 13.41
C VAL A 21 13.33 7.40 12.50
N ALA A 22 13.58 7.26 11.19
CA ALA A 22 12.63 7.71 10.22
C ALA A 22 11.38 6.88 10.53
N PHE A 23 10.55 7.41 11.43
CA PHE A 23 9.13 7.14 11.34
C PHE A 23 8.78 7.78 9.99
N SER A 24 8.87 6.99 8.91
CA SER A 24 7.91 7.21 7.86
C SER A 24 6.59 7.04 8.61
N ALA A 25 5.89 8.15 8.88
CA ALA A 25 4.46 8.06 8.72
C ALA A 25 4.33 7.34 7.39
N GLN A 26 3.82 6.10 7.38
CA GLN A 26 3.57 5.37 6.16
C GLN A 26 2.78 6.39 5.34
N ALA A 27 3.44 7.04 4.38
CA ALA A 27 2.76 7.99 3.55
C ALA A 27 1.77 7.07 2.87
N ASN A 28 0.48 7.22 3.19
CA ASN A 28 -0.53 6.43 2.53
C ASN A 28 -0.40 6.84 1.06
N ILE A 29 0.31 6.02 0.29
CA ILE A 29 0.51 6.24 -1.15
C ILE A 29 -0.79 5.92 -1.89
N THR A 30 -1.83 5.46 -1.19
CA THR A 30 -3.15 5.23 -1.72
C THR A 30 -4.05 6.40 -1.34
N GLU A 31 -4.88 6.87 -2.27
CA GLU A 31 -5.84 7.95 -2.00
C GLU A 31 -7.03 7.47 -1.14
N ALA A 32 -7.20 6.15 -1.01
CA ALA A 32 -8.31 5.52 -0.32
C ALA A 32 -7.85 4.35 0.56
N SER A 33 -8.68 4.02 1.55
CA SER A 33 -8.44 2.90 2.46
C SER A 33 -8.91 1.58 1.84
N LEU A 34 -8.08 0.54 1.95
CA LEU A 34 -8.46 -0.82 1.54
C LEU A 34 -9.37 -1.55 2.55
N GLN A 35 -9.84 -0.88 3.62
CA GLN A 35 -10.65 -1.53 4.65
C GLN A 35 -11.98 -2.09 4.12
N GLY A 36 -12.69 -1.33 3.28
CA GLY A 36 -13.93 -1.80 2.65
C GLY A 36 -13.70 -3.05 1.80
N PRO A 37 -12.81 -2.98 0.79
CA PRO A 37 -12.43 -4.13 -0.01
C PRO A 37 -11.98 -5.36 0.80
N GLN A 38 -11.15 -5.18 1.83
CA GLN A 38 -10.67 -6.28 2.69
C GLN A 38 -11.80 -7.00 3.42
N ASN A 39 -12.88 -6.29 3.76
CA ASN A 39 -14.03 -6.86 4.47
C ASN A 39 -15.07 -7.48 3.52
N PHE A 40 -14.97 -7.25 2.21
CA PHE A 40 -15.99 -7.65 1.24
C PHE A 40 -16.01 -9.16 0.94
N GLY A 41 -14.86 -9.84 1.12
CA GLY A 41 -14.74 -11.29 0.92
C GLY A 41 -14.04 -11.71 -0.36
N PHE A 42 -13.15 -10.87 -0.90
CA PHE A 42 -12.21 -11.32 -1.93
C PHE A 42 -11.20 -12.32 -1.35
N THR A 43 -10.95 -13.38 -2.10
CA THR A 43 -9.94 -14.40 -1.82
C THR A 43 -8.64 -14.11 -2.55
N HIS A 44 -8.75 -13.62 -3.78
CA HIS A 44 -7.63 -13.22 -4.61
C HIS A 44 -8.00 -11.96 -5.39
N ILE A 45 -7.01 -11.11 -5.63
CA ILE A 45 -7.11 -9.82 -6.29
C ILE A 45 -6.41 -9.93 -7.63
N GLU A 46 -7.15 -9.57 -8.67
CA GLU A 46 -6.66 -9.39 -10.04
C GLU A 46 -6.21 -7.95 -10.24
N LYS A 47 -7.01 -7.00 -9.79
CA LYS A 47 -6.72 -5.58 -9.99
C LYS A 47 -7.29 -4.72 -8.86
N ILE A 48 -6.58 -3.64 -8.55
CA ILE A 48 -7.06 -2.53 -7.72
C ILE A 48 -6.80 -1.23 -8.48
N GLU A 49 -7.84 -0.47 -8.76
CA GLU A 49 -7.73 0.88 -9.31
C GLU A 49 -8.15 1.92 -8.26
N TYR A 50 -7.28 2.89 -8.00
CA TYR A 50 -7.58 4.03 -7.14
C TYR A 50 -8.13 5.15 -8.00
N GLU A 51 -9.45 5.23 -8.02
CA GLU A 51 -10.15 6.25 -8.77
C GLU A 51 -10.14 7.60 -8.03
N GLY A 52 -10.33 8.68 -8.79
CA GLY A 52 -10.44 10.02 -8.24
C GLY A 52 -11.59 10.13 -7.23
N ARG A 53 -11.42 11.02 -6.24
CA ARG A 53 -12.34 11.25 -5.10
C ARG A 53 -12.32 10.15 -4.04
N GLY A 54 -11.25 9.35 -3.98
CA GLY A 54 -11.07 8.35 -2.92
C GLY A 54 -11.91 7.08 -3.13
N ARG A 55 -12.27 6.79 -4.38
CA ARG A 55 -12.96 5.56 -4.75
C ARG A 55 -11.96 4.48 -5.11
N ILE A 56 -12.39 3.23 -5.00
CA ILE A 56 -11.57 2.07 -5.32
C ILE A 56 -12.43 1.11 -6.13
N GLU A 57 -11.95 0.68 -7.28
CA GLU A 57 -12.46 -0.49 -7.97
C GLU A 57 -11.56 -1.69 -7.67
N VAL A 58 -12.17 -2.81 -7.28
CA VAL A 58 -11.45 -4.06 -7.02
C VAL A 58 -12.04 -5.20 -7.81
N ASP A 59 -11.14 -5.85 -8.53
CA ASP A 59 -11.39 -6.96 -9.42
C ASP A 59 -10.69 -8.21 -8.87
N GLY A 60 -11.39 -9.34 -8.90
CA GLY A 60 -10.80 -10.61 -8.51
C GLY A 60 -11.82 -11.67 -8.16
N TRP A 61 -11.46 -12.56 -7.24
CA TRP A 61 -12.21 -13.78 -6.97
C TRP A 61 -12.77 -13.76 -5.56
N GLY A 62 -14.08 -13.99 -5.43
CA GLY A 62 -14.72 -14.33 -4.17
C GLY A 62 -14.67 -15.82 -3.86
N GLU A 63 -15.47 -16.23 -2.88
CA GLU A 63 -15.70 -17.65 -2.59
C GLU A 63 -16.41 -18.37 -3.76
N ASP A 64 -16.34 -19.70 -3.76
CA ASP A 64 -17.05 -20.59 -4.69
C ASP A 64 -16.83 -20.34 -6.20
N GLY A 65 -15.72 -19.67 -6.57
CA GLY A 65 -15.32 -19.44 -7.96
C GLY A 65 -16.09 -18.31 -8.67
N TRP A 66 -16.66 -17.39 -7.91
CA TRP A 66 -17.22 -16.15 -8.47
C TRP A 66 -16.10 -15.14 -8.76
N TYR A 67 -16.08 -14.62 -9.97
CA TYR A 67 -15.34 -13.39 -10.29
C TYR A 67 -16.20 -12.18 -9.90
N LEU A 68 -15.56 -11.19 -9.29
CA LEU A 68 -16.15 -10.02 -8.68
C LEU A 68 -15.44 -8.77 -9.22
N GLU A 69 -16.23 -7.77 -9.56
CA GLU A 69 -15.80 -6.41 -9.91
C GLU A 69 -16.66 -5.49 -9.03
N VAL A 70 -16.02 -4.73 -8.12
CA VAL A 70 -16.72 -4.02 -7.05
C VAL A 70 -16.13 -2.63 -6.85
N GLU A 71 -16.97 -1.60 -6.96
CA GLU A 71 -16.60 -0.20 -6.69
C GLU A 71 -16.95 0.16 -5.24
N PHE A 72 -16.03 0.83 -4.56
CA PHE A 72 -16.13 1.23 -3.16
C PHE A 72 -15.94 2.73 -2.98
N ASP A 73 -16.69 3.31 -2.02
CA ASP A 73 -16.42 4.62 -1.41
C ASP A 73 -16.17 4.39 0.10
N GLY A 74 -14.90 4.31 0.48
CA GLY A 74 -14.50 3.90 1.82
C GLY A 74 -14.92 2.46 2.16
N ASN A 75 -15.92 2.30 3.03
CA ASN A 75 -16.46 1.00 3.44
C ASN A 75 -17.78 0.65 2.72
N ASP A 76 -18.35 1.58 1.96
CA ASP A 76 -19.61 1.39 1.27
C ASP A 76 -19.37 0.83 -0.14
N VAL A 77 -20.20 -0.13 -0.54
CA VAL A 77 -20.22 -0.68 -1.91
C VAL A 77 -21.12 0.18 -2.77
N LEU A 78 -20.58 0.72 -3.85
CA LEU A 78 -21.32 1.53 -4.83
C LEU A 78 -21.91 0.66 -5.94
N GLU A 79 -21.09 -0.24 -6.49
CA GLU A 79 -21.47 -1.16 -7.55
C GLU A 79 -20.83 -2.53 -7.30
N GLU A 80 -21.54 -3.59 -7.67
CA GLU A 80 -21.07 -4.97 -7.55
C GLU A 80 -21.53 -5.77 -8.78
N LYS A 81 -20.58 -6.34 -9.51
CA LYS A 81 -20.83 -7.31 -10.57
C LYS A 81 -20.28 -8.66 -10.16
N ARG A 82 -21.04 -9.72 -10.45
CA ARG A 82 -20.61 -11.10 -10.23
C ARG A 82 -20.73 -11.92 -11.50
N GLN A 83 -19.67 -12.64 -11.83
CA GLN A 83 -19.66 -13.58 -12.94
C GLN A 83 -19.17 -14.95 -12.48
N ARG A 84 -19.97 -15.99 -12.76
CA ARG A 84 -19.53 -17.37 -12.50
C ARG A 84 -18.60 -17.81 -13.64
N THR A 85 -17.40 -18.23 -13.29
CA THR A 85 -16.42 -18.69 -14.28
C THR A 85 -16.03 -20.15 -14.02
N VAL A 86 -15.43 -20.79 -15.01
CA VAL A 86 -14.79 -22.12 -14.86
C VAL A 86 -13.28 -21.99 -14.60
N VAL A 87 -12.78 -20.76 -14.56
CA VAL A 87 -11.37 -20.44 -14.35
C VAL A 87 -11.09 -20.57 -12.84
N GLN A 88 -9.96 -21.17 -12.50
CA GLN A 88 -9.54 -21.23 -11.09
C GLN A 88 -9.15 -19.82 -10.62
N PRO A 89 -9.43 -19.46 -9.36
CA PRO A 89 -8.89 -18.23 -8.78
C PRO A 89 -7.37 -18.15 -8.96
N TRP A 90 -6.90 -16.97 -9.34
CA TRP A 90 -5.47 -16.64 -9.44
C TRP A 90 -5.28 -15.23 -8.85
N GLY A 91 -4.10 -14.62 -8.92
CA GLY A 91 -3.89 -13.29 -8.35
C GLY A 91 -3.31 -13.31 -6.94
N LEU A 92 -3.47 -12.20 -6.20
CA LEU A 92 -2.84 -12.00 -4.89
C LEU A 92 -3.84 -11.90 -3.74
N THR A 93 -3.45 -12.32 -2.55
CA THR A 93 -4.20 -11.98 -1.33
C THR A 93 -4.01 -10.50 -0.98
N PHE A 94 -4.93 -9.91 -0.20
CA PHE A 94 -4.75 -8.54 0.30
C PHE A 94 -3.46 -8.35 1.13
N GLU A 95 -3.00 -9.39 1.84
CA GLU A 95 -1.71 -9.35 2.54
C GLU A 95 -0.55 -9.13 1.57
N GLN A 96 -0.53 -9.87 0.45
CA GLN A 96 0.48 -9.70 -0.59
C GLN A 96 0.34 -8.37 -1.32
N VAL A 97 -0.88 -7.87 -1.56
CA VAL A 97 -1.10 -6.51 -2.08
C VAL A 97 -0.47 -5.46 -1.15
N ASN A 98 -0.60 -5.60 0.17
CA ASN A 98 0.03 -4.68 1.11
C ASN A 98 1.57 -4.73 1.04
N GLN A 99 2.16 -5.89 0.75
CA GLN A 99 3.60 -6.01 0.50
C GLN A 99 4.01 -5.30 -0.79
N ILE A 100 3.20 -5.39 -1.85
CA ILE A 100 3.41 -4.64 -3.10
C ILE A 100 3.35 -3.14 -2.89
N LEU A 101 2.39 -2.65 -2.11
CA LEU A 101 2.29 -1.24 -1.75
C LEU A 101 3.52 -0.76 -0.95
N ALA A 102 4.02 -1.58 -0.02
CA ALA A 102 5.24 -1.27 0.71
C ALA A 102 6.45 -1.17 -0.24
N LEU A 103 6.59 -2.10 -1.18
CA LEU A 103 7.66 -2.06 -2.19
C LEU A 103 7.54 -0.82 -3.10
N ALA A 104 6.33 -0.48 -3.56
CA ALA A 104 6.12 0.73 -4.35
C ALA A 104 6.54 1.99 -3.59
N GLN A 105 6.26 2.06 -2.29
CA GLN A 105 6.72 3.15 -1.45
C GLN A 105 8.25 3.22 -1.37
N GLU A 106 8.93 2.08 -1.25
CA GLU A 106 10.40 1.99 -1.24
C GLU A 106 11.01 2.42 -2.59
N GLU A 107 10.33 2.12 -3.70
CA GLU A 107 10.71 2.52 -5.07
C GLU A 107 10.37 4.00 -5.38
N GLY A 108 9.86 4.75 -4.40
CA GLY A 108 9.70 6.21 -4.50
C GLY A 108 8.34 6.67 -5.03
N PHE A 109 7.33 5.80 -5.00
CA PHE A 109 5.96 6.20 -5.27
C PHE A 109 5.48 7.17 -4.18
N ALA A 110 4.94 8.30 -4.61
CA ALA A 110 4.18 9.21 -3.75
C ALA A 110 2.68 8.89 -3.78
N ARG A 111 2.21 8.31 -4.90
CA ARG A 111 0.85 7.82 -5.08
C ARG A 111 0.83 6.56 -5.95
N VAL A 112 -0.01 5.59 -5.63
CA VAL A 112 -0.35 4.44 -6.48
C VAL A 112 -1.73 4.71 -7.08
N ASP A 113 -1.80 4.61 -8.39
CA ASP A 113 -3.03 4.79 -9.16
C ASP A 113 -3.65 3.41 -9.49
N GLU A 114 -2.84 2.39 -9.75
CA GLU A 114 -3.31 1.05 -10.12
C GLU A 114 -2.33 -0.05 -9.72
N ILE A 115 -2.88 -1.22 -9.37
CA ILE A 115 -2.14 -2.49 -9.26
C ILE A 115 -2.88 -3.50 -10.13
N GLU A 116 -2.19 -4.06 -11.12
CA GLU A 116 -2.71 -5.14 -11.97
C GLU A 116 -1.85 -6.38 -11.80
N ILE A 117 -2.49 -7.52 -11.57
CA ILE A 117 -1.86 -8.82 -11.46
C ILE A 117 -2.22 -9.58 -12.72
N GLU A 118 -1.22 -10.18 -13.35
CA GLU A 118 -1.36 -10.98 -14.54
C GLU A 118 -1.40 -12.46 -14.17
N GLN A 119 -2.11 -13.26 -14.97
CA GLN A 119 -2.22 -14.70 -14.70
C GLN A 119 -0.86 -15.43 -14.73
N ASP A 120 0.14 -14.87 -15.41
CA ASP A 120 1.51 -15.39 -15.44
C ASP A 120 2.36 -15.01 -14.21
N GLY A 121 1.79 -14.24 -13.29
CA GLY A 121 2.45 -13.78 -12.06
C GLY A 121 3.30 -12.53 -12.23
N ARG A 122 3.20 -11.82 -13.36
CA ARG A 122 3.65 -10.41 -13.46
C ARG A 122 2.67 -9.54 -12.66
N ILE A 123 3.22 -8.52 -12.01
CA ILE A 123 2.45 -7.52 -11.28
C ILE A 123 2.92 -6.17 -11.81
N GLU A 124 1.99 -5.36 -12.30
CA GLU A 124 2.24 -4.00 -12.71
C GLU A 124 1.70 -3.06 -11.62
N VAL A 125 2.52 -2.08 -11.24
CA VAL A 125 2.11 -1.02 -10.31
C VAL A 125 2.33 0.30 -11.00
N GLU A 126 1.24 1.01 -11.26
CA GLU A 126 1.26 2.35 -11.82
C GLU A 126 0.96 3.40 -10.75
N GLY A 127 1.53 4.58 -10.91
CA GLY A 127 1.31 5.67 -9.99
C GLY A 127 2.15 6.88 -10.31
N ARG A 128 2.41 7.70 -9.29
CA ARG A 128 3.16 8.95 -9.43
C ARG A 128 4.21 9.15 -8.37
N ASP A 129 5.31 9.78 -8.78
CA ASP A 129 6.38 10.22 -7.88
C ASP A 129 6.04 11.55 -7.19
N ALA A 130 6.94 12.02 -6.33
CA ALA A 130 6.79 13.27 -5.59
C ALA A 130 6.69 14.54 -6.48
N ASN A 131 7.01 14.44 -7.77
CA ASN A 131 6.90 15.53 -8.75
C ASN A 131 5.68 15.37 -9.66
N ASP A 132 4.74 14.50 -9.30
CA ASP A 132 3.53 14.17 -10.07
C ASP A 132 3.80 13.56 -11.46
N ARG A 133 4.98 12.96 -11.65
CA ARG A 133 5.33 12.23 -12.88
C ARG A 133 4.83 10.80 -12.79
N LYS A 134 4.27 10.28 -13.88
CA LYS A 134 3.89 8.85 -13.97
C LYS A 134 5.14 7.98 -13.77
N VAL A 135 5.03 7.00 -12.90
CA VAL A 135 6.00 5.93 -12.66
C VAL A 135 5.27 4.59 -12.73
N GLU A 136 6.00 3.58 -13.16
CA GLU A 136 5.50 2.22 -13.34
C GLU A 136 6.62 1.27 -12.94
N ILE A 137 6.29 0.23 -12.18
CA ILE A 137 7.21 -0.87 -11.89
C ILE A 137 6.55 -2.20 -12.22
N ASN A 138 7.39 -3.14 -12.65
CA ASN A 138 6.98 -4.50 -12.97
C ASN A 138 7.66 -5.46 -11.99
N ILE A 139 6.86 -6.20 -11.24
CA ILE A 139 7.30 -7.16 -10.21
C ILE A 139 6.91 -8.56 -10.67
N ARG A 140 7.62 -9.58 -10.16
CA ARG A 140 7.17 -10.98 -10.27
C ARG A 140 6.80 -11.53 -8.91
N VAL A 141 5.72 -12.30 -8.83
CA VAL A 141 5.26 -12.95 -7.58
C VAL A 141 6.38 -13.73 -6.88
N GLN A 142 7.29 -14.35 -7.62
CA GLN A 142 8.43 -15.09 -7.06
C GLN A 142 9.40 -14.22 -6.23
N SER A 143 9.37 -12.89 -6.42
CA SER A 143 10.19 -11.92 -5.71
C SER A 143 9.61 -11.52 -4.34
N LEU A 144 8.41 -12.01 -3.98
CA LEU A 144 7.74 -11.73 -2.71
C LEU A 144 8.08 -12.75 -1.59
N ASN A 145 9.01 -13.68 -1.84
CA ASN A 145 9.39 -14.78 -0.94
C ASN A 145 10.76 -14.58 -0.27
#